data_AF-A0A956STF2-F1
#
_entry.id   AF-A0A956STF2-F1
#
_cell.length_a   1.000
_cell.length_b   1.000
_cell.length_c   1.000
_cell.angle_alpha   90.00
_cell.angle_beta   90.00
_cell.angle_gamma   90.00
#
_symmetry.space_group_name_H-M   'P 1'
#
loop_
_entity.id
_entity.type
_entity.pdbx_description
1 polymer ?
#
loop_
_entity_poly.entity_id
_entity_poly.type
_entity_poly.pdbx_seq_one_letter_code
_entity_poly.pdbx_strand_id
1 'polypeptide(L)'
;MNARARSLPTFVLVAATLAAVGCSDTQFRFDLSGGGGFYDLPFPTDLRLDAEGRPDLSGFPNPTANAVVDLLTTVAHEDARGWSTGMPVYLAFTAPIDTPQLPEDPRAFEDPASPIQLIDVDPASPERGRRFPLRVTLNPFDQSYRVGNLLEIIPVLGVELREETTYAVIVTDDAPTLGFSTLVANPDLTAVLFGLNPGGALGAEAVDVYAPLRDQLALEGVNPATVAAATVFTTGDVVKATFDLSQHVVENYDVSLENLEVDPDDGADHDRFCEIIGTVDFPQFQQGTPPFDTEGLFELGSDGMPIEQRKETAKIVIT
;
A
#
# COMPACT_ATOMS: atom_id res chain seq x y z
N MET A 1 90.01 -6.38 -9.07
CA MET A 1 88.90 -7.23 -9.55
C MET A 1 87.81 -7.20 -8.50
N ASN A 2 86.73 -6.45 -8.73
CA ASN A 2 85.49 -6.53 -7.96
C ASN A 2 84.36 -6.01 -8.86
N ALA A 3 83.49 -6.92 -9.26
CA ALA A 3 82.38 -6.68 -10.17
C ALA A 3 81.25 -5.95 -9.45
N ARG A 4 80.83 -4.78 -9.96
CA ARG A 4 79.53 -4.18 -9.66
C ARG A 4 78.53 -4.68 -10.69
N ALA A 5 77.67 -5.63 -10.30
CA ALA A 5 76.49 -6.00 -11.08
C ALA A 5 75.36 -5.00 -10.78
N ARG A 6 74.83 -4.39 -11.83
CA ARG A 6 73.71 -3.43 -11.83
C ARG A 6 72.40 -4.17 -11.57
N SER A 7 71.56 -3.66 -10.67
CA SER A 7 70.17 -4.08 -10.50
C SER A 7 69.34 -3.62 -11.70
N LEU A 8 68.63 -4.55 -12.34
CA LEU A 8 67.54 -4.22 -13.28
C LEU A 8 66.26 -3.90 -12.47
N PRO A 9 65.44 -2.94 -12.90
CA PRO A 9 64.13 -2.71 -12.29
C PRO A 9 63.15 -3.78 -12.77
N THR A 10 62.58 -4.53 -11.83
CA THR A 10 61.45 -5.43 -12.06
C THR A 10 60.22 -4.57 -12.37
N PHE A 11 59.80 -4.52 -13.64
CA PHE A 11 58.49 -4.00 -14.01
C PHE A 11 57.42 -4.99 -13.55
N VAL A 12 56.69 -4.64 -12.50
CA VAL A 12 55.46 -5.33 -12.10
C VAL A 12 54.38 -4.91 -13.10
N LEU A 13 54.03 -5.82 -13.99
CA LEU A 13 52.87 -5.67 -14.87
C LEU A 13 51.62 -5.86 -14.00
N VAL A 14 51.00 -4.76 -13.57
CA VAL A 14 49.66 -4.80 -12.97
C VAL A 14 48.69 -5.07 -14.10
N ALA A 15 48.34 -6.34 -14.29
CA ALA A 15 47.22 -6.72 -15.14
C ALA A 15 45.93 -6.26 -14.44
N ALA A 16 45.41 -5.11 -14.87
CA ALA A 16 44.05 -4.72 -14.55
C ALA A 16 43.11 -5.71 -15.25
N THR A 17 42.68 -6.74 -14.53
CA THR A 17 41.50 -7.51 -14.92
C THR A 17 40.32 -6.57 -14.85
N LEU A 18 39.93 -6.04 -16.01
CA LEU A 18 38.62 -5.46 -16.23
C LEU A 18 37.63 -6.62 -16.03
N ALA A 19 37.08 -6.73 -14.81
CA ALA A 19 35.91 -7.56 -14.62
C ALA A 19 34.83 -6.94 -15.50
N ALA A 20 34.47 -7.63 -16.58
CA ALA A 20 33.23 -7.33 -17.27
C ALA A 20 32.12 -7.53 -16.24
N VAL A 21 31.67 -6.45 -15.63
CA VAL A 21 30.35 -6.40 -15.01
C VAL A 21 29.42 -6.75 -16.16
N GLY A 22 28.89 -7.97 -16.17
CA GLY A 22 27.88 -8.31 -17.15
C GLY A 22 26.77 -7.27 -17.06
N CYS A 23 26.43 -6.63 -18.17
CA CYS A 23 25.15 -5.94 -18.31
C CYS A 23 24.08 -7.02 -18.14
N SER A 24 23.64 -7.27 -16.92
CA SER A 24 22.39 -7.97 -16.69
C SER A 24 21.28 -6.94 -16.78
N ASP A 25 20.30 -7.21 -17.63
CA ASP A 25 19.12 -6.37 -17.73
C ASP A 25 18.40 -6.30 -16.37
N THR A 26 17.80 -5.14 -16.12
CA THR A 26 16.94 -4.93 -14.96
C THR A 26 15.55 -5.47 -15.31
N GLN A 27 14.99 -6.33 -14.46
CA GLN A 27 13.69 -6.94 -14.69
C GLN A 27 12.85 -6.89 -13.41
N PHE A 28 11.55 -6.71 -13.58
CA PHE A 28 10.57 -6.83 -12.52
C PHE A 28 10.43 -8.28 -12.04
N ARG A 29 10.41 -8.49 -10.73
CA ARG A 29 10.11 -9.79 -10.11
C ARG A 29 8.60 -10.00 -10.14
N PHE A 30 8.18 -10.98 -10.93
CA PHE A 30 6.78 -11.36 -11.10
C PHE A 30 6.73 -12.88 -11.27
N ASP A 31 6.50 -13.58 -10.15
CA ASP A 31 6.45 -15.04 -10.09
C ASP A 31 5.01 -15.52 -9.85
N LEU A 32 4.42 -16.10 -10.91
CA LEU A 32 3.06 -16.65 -10.88
C LEU A 32 3.02 -18.14 -10.50
N SER A 33 4.15 -18.73 -10.09
CA SER A 33 4.21 -20.15 -9.69
C SER A 33 3.42 -20.46 -8.42
N GLY A 34 3.19 -19.46 -7.56
CA GLY A 34 2.51 -19.59 -6.26
C GLY A 34 3.41 -20.05 -5.10
N GLY A 35 4.71 -20.24 -5.34
CA GLY A 35 5.69 -20.67 -4.33
C GLY A 35 6.81 -19.67 -4.00
N GLY A 36 6.75 -18.47 -4.57
CA GLY A 36 7.76 -17.42 -4.38
C GLY A 36 7.68 -16.73 -3.02
N GLY A 37 8.64 -15.83 -2.76
CA GLY A 37 8.62 -14.93 -1.62
C GLY A 37 7.54 -13.85 -1.75
N PHE A 38 7.24 -13.15 -0.65
CA PHE A 38 6.16 -12.15 -0.60
C PHE A 38 6.23 -11.11 -1.74
N TYR A 39 7.43 -10.55 -1.95
CA TYR A 39 7.73 -9.53 -2.94
C TYR A 39 8.12 -10.08 -4.32
N ASP A 40 7.98 -11.39 -4.57
CA ASP A 40 8.04 -11.92 -5.93
C ASP A 40 6.72 -11.68 -6.69
N LEU A 41 5.70 -11.21 -5.98
CA LEU A 41 4.55 -10.50 -6.52
C LEU A 41 4.58 -9.03 -6.04
N PRO A 42 3.97 -8.10 -6.80
CA PRO A 42 3.81 -6.74 -6.33
C PRO A 42 2.88 -6.67 -5.13
N PHE A 43 3.02 -5.61 -4.32
CA PHE A 43 2.12 -5.36 -3.19
C PHE A 43 1.65 -3.89 -3.22
N PRO A 44 0.35 -3.60 -3.17
CA PRO A 44 -0.78 -4.53 -3.24
C PRO A 44 -0.95 -5.16 -4.64
N THR A 45 -1.72 -6.24 -4.71
CA THR A 45 -2.17 -6.89 -5.94
C THR A 45 -3.42 -7.69 -5.66
N ASP A 46 -4.41 -7.67 -6.56
CA ASP A 46 -5.64 -8.46 -6.37
C ASP A 46 -5.41 -9.97 -6.48
N LEU A 47 -4.24 -10.41 -6.96
CA LEU A 47 -3.78 -11.81 -6.85
C LEU A 47 -3.53 -12.26 -5.41
N ARG A 48 -3.56 -11.33 -4.46
CA ARG A 48 -3.47 -11.58 -3.02
C ARG A 48 -4.80 -11.24 -2.33
N LEU A 49 -5.92 -11.37 -3.04
CA LEU A 49 -7.24 -11.36 -2.42
C LEU A 49 -7.84 -12.77 -2.48
N ASP A 50 -8.46 -13.20 -1.39
CA ASP A 50 -9.25 -14.43 -1.42
C ASP A 50 -10.63 -14.22 -2.07
N ALA A 51 -11.44 -15.28 -2.12
CA ALA A 51 -12.77 -15.24 -2.73
C ALA A 51 -13.74 -14.28 -2.02
N GLU A 52 -13.46 -13.91 -0.77
CA GLU A 52 -14.23 -12.94 0.00
C GLU A 52 -13.66 -11.51 -0.11
N GLY A 53 -12.59 -11.32 -0.88
CA GLY A 53 -11.92 -10.03 -1.07
C GLY A 53 -10.98 -9.66 0.08
N ARG A 54 -10.54 -10.63 0.90
CA ARG A 54 -9.63 -10.38 2.02
C ARG A 54 -8.18 -10.45 1.60
N PRO A 55 -7.31 -9.54 2.08
CA PRO A 55 -5.87 -9.61 1.84
C PRO A 55 -5.23 -10.91 2.33
N ASP A 56 -4.60 -11.68 1.44
CA ASP A 56 -3.68 -12.76 1.77
C ASP A 56 -2.26 -12.20 1.98
N LEU A 57 -1.91 -12.04 3.24
CA LEU A 57 -0.60 -11.57 3.69
C LEU A 57 0.36 -12.72 4.03
N SER A 58 0.05 -13.94 3.62
CA SER A 58 0.93 -15.09 3.80
C SER A 58 2.31 -14.84 3.16
N GLY A 59 3.35 -15.22 3.90
CA GLY A 59 4.74 -15.00 3.50
C GLY A 59 5.29 -13.60 3.76
N PHE A 60 4.48 -12.65 4.27
CA PHE A 60 4.98 -11.33 4.67
C PHE A 60 6.17 -11.49 5.63
N PRO A 61 7.30 -10.77 5.44
CA PRO A 61 8.49 -11.01 6.25
C PRO A 61 8.25 -10.75 7.75
N ASN A 62 8.57 -11.73 8.58
CA ASN A 62 8.59 -11.59 10.04
C ASN A 62 9.84 -12.26 10.65
N PRO A 63 11.06 -11.76 10.35
CA PRO A 63 12.30 -12.48 10.64
C PRO A 63 12.58 -12.67 12.14
N THR A 64 11.95 -11.88 13.00
CA THR A 64 12.10 -11.97 14.46
C THR A 64 10.91 -12.62 15.14
N ALA A 65 9.95 -13.20 14.39
CA ALA A 65 8.68 -13.71 14.91
C ALA A 65 8.00 -12.70 15.85
N ASN A 66 7.91 -11.45 15.37
CA ASN A 66 7.29 -10.36 16.11
C ASN A 66 5.78 -10.57 16.15
N ALA A 67 5.23 -10.80 17.36
CA ALA A 67 3.81 -11.03 17.57
C ALA A 67 2.92 -9.86 17.11
N VAL A 68 3.44 -8.62 17.09
CA VAL A 68 2.69 -7.47 16.57
C VAL A 68 2.50 -7.57 15.06
N VAL A 69 3.50 -8.08 14.34
CA VAL A 69 3.37 -8.30 12.90
C VAL A 69 2.33 -9.38 12.63
N ASP A 70 2.39 -10.50 13.37
CA ASP A 70 1.42 -11.59 13.23
C ASP A 70 -0.01 -11.11 13.52
N LEU A 71 -0.19 -10.32 14.58
CA LEU A 71 -1.47 -9.70 14.91
C LEU A 71 -1.97 -8.80 13.79
N LEU A 72 -1.14 -7.87 13.30
CA LEU A 72 -1.54 -6.93 12.25
C LEU A 72 -1.88 -7.64 10.94
N THR A 73 -1.14 -8.68 10.55
CA THR A 73 -1.46 -9.45 9.35
C THR A 73 -2.74 -10.27 9.51
N THR A 74 -3.00 -10.78 10.71
CA THR A 74 -4.23 -11.53 11.02
C THR A 74 -5.45 -10.61 10.95
N VAL A 75 -5.40 -9.47 11.65
CA VAL A 75 -6.49 -8.47 11.65
C VAL A 75 -6.75 -7.94 10.23
N ALA A 76 -5.68 -7.63 9.47
CA ALA A 76 -5.85 -7.18 8.10
C ALA A 76 -6.52 -8.24 7.21
N HIS A 77 -6.18 -9.53 7.38
CA HIS A 77 -6.86 -10.60 6.67
C HIS A 77 -8.32 -10.75 7.11
N GLU A 78 -8.62 -10.69 8.40
CA GLU A 78 -9.97 -10.91 8.93
C GLU A 78 -10.94 -9.76 8.56
N ASP A 79 -10.49 -8.52 8.73
CA ASP A 79 -11.38 -7.35 8.76
C ASP A 79 -11.38 -6.55 7.47
N ALA A 80 -10.26 -6.51 6.73
CA ALA A 80 -10.19 -5.71 5.50
C ALA A 80 -10.91 -6.41 4.34
N ARG A 81 -11.49 -5.61 3.45
CA ARG A 81 -11.99 -6.03 2.15
C ARG A 81 -11.38 -5.11 1.11
N GLY A 82 -10.60 -5.65 0.17
CA GLY A 82 -9.76 -4.87 -0.74
C GLY A 82 -8.60 -4.16 -0.03
N TRP A 83 -7.99 -3.21 -0.74
CA TRP A 83 -6.78 -2.51 -0.30
C TRP A 83 -7.05 -1.11 0.25
N SER A 84 -6.10 -0.55 1.00
CA SER A 84 -6.22 0.82 1.52
C SER A 84 -6.23 1.85 0.39
N THR A 85 -7.03 2.91 0.54
CA THR A 85 -7.08 4.06 -0.38
C THR A 85 -5.83 4.97 -0.34
N GLY A 86 -4.89 4.72 0.58
CA GLY A 86 -3.70 5.56 0.79
C GLY A 86 -2.39 4.81 1.00
N MET A 87 -2.31 3.53 0.60
CA MET A 87 -1.09 2.74 0.80
C MET A 87 -0.06 2.92 -0.33
N PRO A 88 1.25 2.78 -0.02
CA PRO A 88 2.28 2.67 -1.04
C PRO A 88 2.15 1.36 -1.82
N VAL A 89 2.50 1.42 -3.11
CA VAL A 89 2.72 0.31 -4.01
C VAL A 89 4.21 -0.05 -4.02
N TYR A 90 4.52 -1.34 -3.97
CA TYR A 90 5.84 -1.91 -3.90
C TYR A 90 6.07 -2.86 -5.08
N LEU A 91 7.10 -2.57 -5.89
CA LEU A 91 7.52 -3.38 -7.03
C LEU A 91 8.99 -3.77 -6.86
N ALA A 92 9.30 -5.07 -6.80
CA ALA A 92 10.67 -5.54 -6.63
C ALA A 92 11.36 -5.80 -7.98
N PHE A 93 12.64 -5.45 -8.09
CA PHE A 93 13.42 -5.63 -9.32
C PHE A 93 14.68 -6.48 -9.08
N THR A 94 15.25 -7.03 -10.15
CA THR A 94 16.55 -7.72 -10.10
C THR A 94 17.72 -6.76 -9.90
N ALA A 95 17.54 -5.50 -10.32
CA ALA A 95 18.51 -4.40 -10.22
C ALA A 95 17.77 -3.07 -9.96
N PRO A 96 18.46 -2.03 -9.46
CA PRO A 96 17.82 -0.78 -9.03
C PRO A 96 17.37 0.12 -10.19
N ILE A 97 16.19 0.72 -10.02
CA ILE A 97 15.72 1.89 -10.80
C ILE A 97 16.43 3.15 -10.31
N ASP A 98 16.91 4.00 -11.21
CA ASP A 98 17.62 5.25 -10.89
C ASP A 98 16.61 6.37 -10.57
N THR A 99 16.00 6.30 -9.38
CA THR A 99 14.99 7.28 -8.96
C THR A 99 15.49 8.73 -8.92
N PRO A 100 16.77 9.05 -8.65
CA PRO A 100 17.30 10.41 -8.83
C PRO A 100 17.19 11.00 -10.25
N GLN A 101 17.00 10.19 -11.30
CA GLN A 101 16.78 10.66 -12.66
C GLN A 101 15.29 10.87 -12.99
N LEU A 102 14.37 10.50 -12.08
CA LEU A 102 12.95 10.77 -12.25
C LEU A 102 12.62 12.24 -11.96
N PRO A 103 11.47 12.75 -12.44
CA PRO A 103 11.02 14.10 -12.13
C PRO A 103 10.92 14.37 -10.62
N GLU A 104 11.38 15.55 -10.18
CA GLU A 104 11.24 16.00 -8.79
C GLU A 104 9.80 16.44 -8.46
N ASP A 105 9.08 17.02 -9.44
CA ASP A 105 7.69 17.45 -9.27
C ASP A 105 6.75 16.23 -9.29
N PRO A 106 6.03 15.95 -8.19
CA PRO A 106 5.08 14.84 -8.15
C PRO A 106 4.01 14.87 -9.24
N ARG A 107 3.63 16.08 -9.70
CA ARG A 107 2.62 16.22 -10.75
C ARG A 107 3.09 15.76 -12.13
N ALA A 108 4.40 15.64 -12.35
CA ALA A 108 4.93 15.13 -13.61
C ALA A 108 4.48 13.68 -13.89
N PHE A 109 4.19 12.90 -12.84
CA PHE A 109 3.67 11.54 -12.96
C PHE A 109 2.19 11.48 -13.40
N GLU A 110 1.50 12.63 -13.45
CA GLU A 110 0.14 12.72 -14.01
C GLU A 110 0.14 12.70 -15.55
N ASP A 111 1.31 12.90 -16.19
CA ASP A 111 1.45 12.85 -17.64
C ASP A 111 1.41 11.39 -18.16
N PRO A 112 0.58 11.04 -19.16
CA PRO A 112 0.59 9.72 -19.79
C PRO A 112 1.94 9.30 -20.41
N ALA A 113 2.86 10.22 -20.65
CA ALA A 113 4.23 9.94 -21.10
C ALA A 113 5.21 9.68 -19.94
N SER A 114 4.79 9.83 -18.68
CA SER A 114 5.63 9.50 -17.53
C SER A 114 5.99 8.02 -17.52
N PRO A 115 7.24 7.64 -17.23
CA PRO A 115 7.64 6.23 -17.20
C PRO A 115 7.06 5.46 -16.01
N ILE A 116 6.48 6.17 -15.03
CA ILE A 116 5.79 5.56 -13.88
C ILE A 116 4.45 6.25 -13.74
N GLN A 117 3.38 5.47 -13.63
CA GLN A 117 2.02 5.99 -13.56
C GLN A 117 1.20 5.15 -12.58
N LEU A 118 0.35 5.81 -11.79
CA LEU A 118 -0.79 5.21 -11.10
C LEU A 118 -2.04 5.66 -11.84
N ILE A 119 -2.88 4.73 -12.26
CA ILE A 119 -4.00 4.97 -13.17
C ILE A 119 -5.26 4.38 -12.55
N ASP A 120 -6.34 5.15 -12.54
CA ASP A 120 -7.70 4.60 -12.34
C ASP A 120 -8.07 3.79 -13.59
N VAL A 121 -8.15 2.46 -13.47
CA VAL A 121 -8.43 1.56 -14.60
C VAL A 121 -9.83 0.95 -14.49
N ASP A 122 -10.62 1.39 -13.52
CA ASP A 122 -11.93 0.82 -13.27
C ASP A 122 -12.91 1.21 -14.40
N PRO A 123 -13.54 0.24 -15.07
CA PRO A 123 -14.48 0.52 -16.15
C PRO A 123 -15.71 1.31 -15.71
N ALA A 124 -16.11 1.22 -14.44
CA ALA A 124 -17.24 1.92 -13.85
C ALA A 124 -16.88 3.26 -13.19
N SER A 125 -15.58 3.54 -12.99
CA SER A 125 -15.17 4.79 -12.35
C SER A 125 -15.51 6.00 -13.22
N PRO A 126 -16.07 7.09 -12.64
CA PRO A 126 -16.24 8.35 -13.34
C PRO A 126 -14.89 9.05 -13.62
N GLU A 127 -13.80 8.61 -12.99
CA GLU A 127 -12.45 9.14 -13.15
C GLU A 127 -11.52 8.18 -13.91
N ARG A 128 -12.06 7.16 -14.60
CA ARG A 128 -11.27 6.21 -15.39
C ARG A 128 -10.26 6.92 -16.30
N GLY A 129 -9.01 6.48 -16.24
CA GLY A 129 -7.85 7.03 -16.94
C GLY A 129 -7.15 8.17 -16.20
N ARG A 130 -7.69 8.64 -15.06
CA ARG A 130 -7.04 9.62 -14.19
C ARG A 130 -5.70 9.09 -13.70
N ARG A 131 -4.69 9.96 -13.76
CA ARG A 131 -3.38 9.75 -13.16
C ARG A 131 -3.19 10.64 -11.95
N PHE A 132 -2.32 10.20 -11.05
CA PHE A 132 -2.16 10.80 -9.73
C PHE A 132 -0.74 11.36 -9.56
N PRO A 133 -0.57 12.43 -8.78
CA PRO A 133 0.76 12.91 -8.41
C PRO A 133 1.44 11.92 -7.46
N LEU A 134 2.68 11.54 -7.77
CA LEU A 134 3.38 10.46 -7.08
C LEU A 134 4.65 10.94 -6.39
N ARG A 135 4.96 10.31 -5.26
CA ARG A 135 6.32 10.24 -4.73
C ARG A 135 6.86 8.84 -5.00
N VAL A 136 8.01 8.79 -5.67
CA VAL A 136 8.69 7.53 -6.03
C VAL A 136 10.03 7.47 -5.32
N THR A 137 10.28 6.38 -4.59
CA THR A 137 11.52 6.15 -3.86
C THR A 137 12.00 4.71 -4.06
N LEU A 138 13.30 4.48 -3.90
CA LEU A 138 13.89 3.14 -3.98
C LEU A 138 14.45 2.73 -2.62
N ASN A 139 14.16 1.50 -2.20
CA ASN A 139 14.96 0.78 -1.21
C ASN A 139 15.99 -0.12 -1.92
N PRO A 140 17.28 0.25 -1.98
CA PRO A 140 18.28 -0.49 -2.76
C PRO A 140 18.85 -1.72 -2.04
N PHE A 141 18.59 -1.89 -0.74
CA PHE A 141 19.22 -2.93 0.08
C PHE A 141 18.18 -3.81 0.78
N ASP A 142 18.51 -5.07 1.03
CA ASP A 142 17.68 -5.93 1.88
C ASP A 142 17.62 -5.36 3.30
N GLN A 143 16.40 -5.32 3.84
CA GLN A 143 16.08 -4.94 5.21
C GLN A 143 15.21 -6.02 5.85
N SER A 144 14.89 -5.87 7.14
CA SER A 144 14.12 -6.88 7.88
C SER A 144 12.72 -7.17 7.28
N TYR A 145 12.08 -6.16 6.68
CA TYR A 145 10.71 -6.27 6.15
C TYR A 145 10.58 -5.98 4.66
N ARG A 146 11.68 -5.62 3.99
CA ARG A 146 11.72 -5.19 2.59
C ARG A 146 12.90 -5.83 1.90
N VAL A 147 12.70 -6.31 0.69
CA VAL A 147 13.79 -6.79 -0.17
C VAL A 147 14.55 -5.61 -0.79
N GLY A 148 15.78 -5.85 -1.24
CA GLY A 148 16.55 -4.89 -2.03
C GLY A 148 15.95 -4.68 -3.43
N ASN A 149 16.27 -3.52 -4.01
CA ASN A 149 15.72 -3.02 -5.28
C ASN A 149 14.18 -2.96 -5.28
N LEU A 150 13.61 -2.52 -4.17
CA LEU A 150 12.17 -2.37 -4.01
C LEU A 150 11.77 -0.93 -4.30
N LEU A 151 11.05 -0.73 -5.39
CA LEU A 151 10.49 0.56 -5.78
C LEU A 151 9.20 0.81 -5.00
N GLU A 152 9.15 1.93 -4.31
CA GLU A 152 8.01 2.43 -3.53
C GLU A 152 7.36 3.59 -4.26
N ILE A 153 6.08 3.44 -4.58
CA ILE A 153 5.28 4.42 -5.31
C ILE A 153 4.06 4.75 -4.45
N ILE A 154 3.92 6.01 -4.06
CA ILE A 154 2.78 6.44 -3.24
C ILE A 154 2.17 7.72 -3.83
N PRO A 155 0.85 7.86 -3.88
CA PRO A 155 0.22 9.17 -4.05
C PRO A 155 0.80 10.16 -3.04
N VAL A 156 0.96 11.43 -3.41
CA VAL A 156 1.37 12.45 -2.44
C VAL A 156 0.35 12.53 -1.29
N LEU A 157 0.84 12.84 -0.08
CA LEU A 157 -0.02 12.95 1.10
C LEU A 157 -1.17 13.94 0.86
N GLY A 158 -2.38 13.54 1.24
CA GLY A 158 -3.61 14.31 0.99
C GLY A 158 -4.24 14.06 -0.39
N VAL A 159 -3.76 13.06 -1.14
CA VAL A 159 -4.44 12.52 -2.32
C VAL A 159 -4.84 11.09 -2.00
N GLU A 160 -6.12 10.91 -1.70
CA GLU A 160 -6.72 9.61 -1.45
C GLU A 160 -7.31 9.04 -2.75
N LEU A 161 -7.13 7.74 -2.93
CA LEU A 161 -7.83 7.00 -3.97
C LEU A 161 -9.31 6.84 -3.57
N ARG A 162 -10.19 6.80 -4.56
CA ARG A 162 -11.61 6.45 -4.35
C ARG A 162 -11.70 5.00 -3.88
N GLU A 163 -12.60 4.74 -2.94
CA GLU A 163 -12.97 3.40 -2.49
C GLU A 163 -13.61 2.57 -3.61
N GLU A 164 -13.63 1.25 -3.42
CA GLU A 164 -14.26 0.28 -4.34
C GLU A 164 -13.89 0.51 -5.82
N THR A 165 -12.67 0.96 -6.08
CA THR A 165 -12.18 1.34 -7.41
C THR A 165 -10.91 0.54 -7.74
N THR A 166 -10.84 -0.01 -8.95
CA THR A 166 -9.64 -0.71 -9.44
C THR A 166 -8.61 0.27 -10.00
N TYR A 167 -7.39 0.18 -9.49
CA TYR A 167 -6.23 0.94 -9.95
C TYR A 167 -5.13 0.04 -10.50
N ALA A 168 -4.29 0.62 -11.34
CA ALA A 168 -3.08 -0.02 -11.80
C ALA A 168 -1.88 0.91 -11.64
N VAL A 169 -0.74 0.35 -11.21
CA VAL A 169 0.56 1.00 -11.41
C VAL A 169 1.23 0.36 -12.61
N ILE A 170 1.81 1.18 -13.47
CA ILE A 170 2.69 0.74 -14.54
C ILE A 170 4.06 1.42 -14.43
N VAL A 171 5.09 0.68 -14.79
CA VAL A 171 6.45 1.18 -15.06
C VAL A 171 6.80 0.78 -16.48
N THR A 172 7.13 1.75 -17.34
CA THR A 172 7.53 1.48 -18.72
C THR A 172 9.03 1.17 -18.82
N ASP A 173 9.46 0.60 -19.94
CA ASP A 173 10.87 0.35 -20.28
C ASP A 173 11.71 1.64 -20.42
N ASP A 174 11.07 2.81 -20.52
CA ASP A 174 11.72 4.13 -20.46
C ASP A 174 12.15 4.54 -19.03
N ALA A 175 11.77 3.80 -17.98
CA ALA A 175 12.18 4.15 -16.62
C ALA A 175 13.70 4.04 -16.45
N PRO A 176 14.35 5.03 -15.81
CA PRO A 176 15.80 5.08 -15.72
C PRO A 176 16.34 3.98 -14.80
N THR A 177 17.47 3.41 -15.16
CA THR A 177 18.18 2.34 -14.43
C THR A 177 19.59 2.79 -14.08
N LEU A 178 20.17 2.22 -13.01
CA LEU A 178 21.55 2.57 -12.64
C LEU A 178 22.57 1.91 -13.58
N GLY A 179 23.52 2.71 -14.08
CA GLY A 179 24.65 2.22 -14.85
C GLY A 179 24.31 2.01 -16.33
N PHE A 180 24.62 0.82 -16.86
CA PHE A 180 24.40 0.46 -18.28
C PHE A 180 23.35 -0.65 -18.45
N SER A 181 22.58 -0.97 -17.40
CA SER A 181 21.46 -1.92 -17.55
C SER A 181 20.31 -1.25 -18.28
N THR A 182 19.52 -2.03 -19.01
CA THR A 182 18.22 -1.60 -19.53
C THR A 182 17.12 -2.24 -18.73
N LEU A 183 16.00 -1.53 -18.55
CA LEU A 183 14.79 -2.12 -17.99
C LEU A 183 14.08 -2.91 -19.09
N VAL A 184 13.88 -4.20 -18.86
CA VAL A 184 13.22 -5.10 -19.81
C VAL A 184 11.94 -5.64 -19.20
N ALA A 185 10.93 -5.80 -20.06
CA ALA A 185 9.67 -6.40 -19.68
C ALA A 185 9.82 -7.84 -19.18
N ASN A 186 9.10 -8.16 -18.10
CA ASN A 186 8.96 -9.53 -17.63
C ASN A 186 8.09 -10.32 -18.64
N PRO A 187 8.52 -11.50 -19.12
CA PRO A 187 7.80 -12.25 -20.14
C PRO A 187 6.43 -12.75 -19.67
N ASP A 188 6.28 -13.10 -18.40
CA ASP A 188 5.01 -13.57 -17.84
C ASP A 188 4.03 -12.40 -17.68
N LEU A 189 4.52 -11.23 -17.24
CA LEU A 189 3.72 -10.00 -17.24
C LEU A 189 3.28 -9.63 -18.66
N THR A 190 4.21 -9.71 -19.62
CA THR A 190 3.92 -9.41 -21.03
C THR A 190 2.83 -10.34 -21.56
N ALA A 191 2.93 -11.64 -21.29
CA ALA A 191 1.90 -12.61 -21.66
C ALA A 191 0.54 -12.25 -21.04
N VAL A 192 0.51 -11.96 -19.74
CA VAL A 192 -0.71 -11.53 -19.02
C VAL A 192 -1.32 -10.26 -19.65
N LEU A 193 -0.51 -9.26 -20.00
CA LEU A 193 -0.98 -8.02 -20.65
C LEU A 193 -1.40 -8.22 -22.12
N PHE A 194 -1.03 -9.33 -22.76
CA PHE A 194 -1.61 -9.77 -24.04
C PHE A 194 -2.81 -10.71 -23.87
N GLY A 195 -3.26 -10.97 -22.64
CA GLY A 195 -4.38 -11.88 -22.36
C GLY A 195 -4.01 -13.36 -22.53
N LEU A 196 -2.72 -13.68 -22.48
CA LEU A 196 -2.20 -15.04 -22.58
C LEU A 196 -1.85 -15.54 -21.18
N ASN A 197 -2.26 -16.78 -20.87
CA ASN A 197 -1.91 -17.42 -19.60
C ASN A 197 -0.45 -17.91 -19.66
N PRO A 198 0.48 -17.37 -18.84
CA PRO A 198 1.88 -17.79 -18.83
C PRO A 198 2.09 -19.16 -18.13
N GLY A 199 1.06 -19.72 -17.49
CA GLY A 199 1.16 -20.89 -16.62
C GLY A 199 1.45 -20.50 -15.16
N GLY A 200 1.87 -21.47 -14.35
CA GLY A 200 1.97 -21.30 -12.91
C GLY A 200 0.62 -21.44 -12.19
N ALA A 201 0.64 -21.41 -10.85
CA ALA A 201 -0.58 -21.54 -10.06
C ALA A 201 -1.51 -20.32 -10.20
N LEU A 202 -0.94 -19.13 -10.38
CA LEU A 202 -1.67 -17.85 -10.46
C LEU A 202 -1.86 -17.36 -11.91
N GLY A 203 -1.38 -18.09 -12.92
CA GLY A 203 -1.35 -17.62 -14.31
C GLY A 203 -2.72 -17.31 -14.91
N ALA A 204 -3.72 -18.14 -14.64
CA ALA A 204 -5.08 -17.91 -15.12
C ALA A 204 -5.72 -16.70 -14.43
N GLU A 205 -5.61 -16.63 -13.11
CA GLU A 205 -6.13 -15.54 -12.30
C GLU A 205 -5.46 -14.19 -12.63
N ALA A 206 -4.16 -14.19 -12.91
CA ALA A 206 -3.43 -13.01 -13.36
C ALA A 206 -4.00 -12.45 -14.67
N VAL A 207 -4.45 -13.30 -15.60
CA VAL A 207 -5.12 -12.84 -16.82
C VAL A 207 -6.42 -12.09 -16.47
N ASP A 208 -7.19 -12.58 -15.50
CA ASP A 208 -8.44 -11.93 -15.11
C ASP A 208 -8.19 -10.63 -14.33
N VAL A 209 -7.31 -10.66 -13.32
CA VAL A 209 -6.93 -9.49 -12.49
C VAL A 209 -6.39 -8.35 -13.33
N TYR A 210 -5.58 -8.63 -14.36
CA TYR A 210 -4.98 -7.59 -15.20
C TYR A 210 -5.88 -7.12 -16.35
N ALA A 211 -7.10 -7.67 -16.49
CA ALA A 211 -8.00 -7.29 -17.57
C ALA A 211 -8.34 -5.78 -17.62
N PRO A 212 -8.65 -5.11 -16.49
CA PRO A 212 -8.95 -3.67 -16.51
C PRO A 212 -7.77 -2.82 -17.01
N LEU A 213 -6.54 -3.17 -16.62
CA LEU A 213 -5.34 -2.53 -17.13
C LEU A 213 -5.17 -2.77 -18.64
N ARG A 214 -5.35 -4.00 -19.14
CA ARG A 214 -5.28 -4.28 -20.58
C ARG A 214 -6.26 -3.42 -21.37
N ASP A 215 -7.50 -3.34 -20.89
CA ASP A 215 -8.54 -2.53 -21.53
C ASP A 215 -8.16 -1.05 -21.53
N GLN A 216 -7.58 -0.55 -20.43
CA GLN A 216 -7.09 0.83 -20.35
C GLN A 216 -5.94 1.09 -21.35
N LEU A 217 -4.95 0.20 -21.42
CA LEU A 217 -3.83 0.32 -22.37
C LEU A 217 -4.33 0.32 -23.81
N ALA A 218 -5.31 -0.54 -24.14
CA ALA A 218 -5.91 -0.61 -25.46
C ALA A 218 -6.69 0.67 -25.81
N LEU A 219 -7.43 1.25 -24.86
CA LEU A 219 -8.14 2.53 -25.03
C LEU A 219 -7.19 3.67 -25.33
N GLU A 220 -6.02 3.69 -24.70
CA GLU A 220 -5.01 4.73 -24.86
C GLU A 220 -4.02 4.46 -26.00
N GLY A 221 -4.09 3.28 -26.64
CA GLY A 221 -3.17 2.88 -27.69
C GLY A 221 -1.74 2.60 -27.20
N VAL A 222 -1.56 2.30 -25.91
CA VAL A 222 -0.28 1.93 -25.32
C VAL A 222 0.04 0.49 -25.67
N ASN A 223 1.25 0.24 -26.17
CA ASN A 223 1.69 -1.12 -26.50
C ASN A 223 2.01 -1.89 -25.20
N PRO A 224 1.32 -3.01 -24.89
CA PRO A 224 1.62 -3.80 -23.70
C PRO A 224 3.09 -4.21 -23.53
N ALA A 225 3.83 -4.36 -24.64
CA ALA A 225 5.23 -4.76 -24.61
C ALA A 225 6.18 -3.69 -24.04
N THR A 226 5.75 -2.43 -23.93
CA THR A 226 6.56 -1.35 -23.30
C THR A 226 6.34 -1.27 -21.80
N VAL A 227 5.40 -2.03 -21.24
CA VAL A 227 5.13 -2.08 -19.79
C VAL A 227 6.07 -3.09 -19.15
N ALA A 228 7.09 -2.60 -18.45
CA ALA A 228 8.13 -3.44 -17.87
C ALA A 228 7.78 -4.01 -16.48
N ALA A 229 6.99 -3.27 -15.70
CA ALA A 229 6.41 -3.72 -14.44
C ALA A 229 4.98 -3.21 -14.30
N ALA A 230 4.13 -3.96 -13.60
CA ALA A 230 2.80 -3.49 -13.26
C ALA A 230 2.25 -4.20 -12.03
N THR A 231 1.23 -3.59 -11.43
CA THR A 231 0.28 -4.25 -10.53
C THR A 231 -1.11 -3.71 -10.75
N VAL A 232 -2.13 -4.53 -10.47
CA VAL A 232 -3.53 -4.14 -10.44
C VAL A 232 -4.09 -4.47 -9.07
N PHE A 233 -4.77 -3.51 -8.46
CA PHE A 233 -5.32 -3.64 -7.12
C PHE A 233 -6.62 -2.85 -6.98
N THR A 234 -7.56 -3.36 -6.19
CA THR A 234 -8.85 -2.74 -5.94
C THR A 234 -8.94 -2.25 -4.50
N THR A 235 -9.20 -0.96 -4.31
CA THR A 235 -9.36 -0.39 -2.97
C THR A 235 -10.65 -0.87 -2.32
N GLY A 236 -10.62 -1.06 -1.01
CA GLY A 236 -11.78 -1.35 -0.18
C GLY A 236 -12.62 -0.14 0.17
N ASP A 237 -13.79 -0.40 0.72
CA ASP A 237 -14.53 0.57 1.51
C ASP A 237 -13.91 0.65 2.91
N VAL A 238 -13.35 1.81 3.23
CA VAL A 238 -12.56 2.03 4.45
C VAL A 238 -13.35 2.70 5.58
N VAL A 239 -14.60 3.08 5.35
CA VAL A 239 -15.43 3.81 6.34
C VAL A 239 -16.78 3.17 6.62
N LYS A 240 -17.28 2.31 5.73
CA LYS A 240 -18.63 1.73 5.83
C LYS A 240 -18.86 0.93 7.09
N ALA A 241 -17.91 0.10 7.50
CA ALA A 241 -18.08 -0.69 8.73
C ALA A 241 -18.32 0.22 9.95
N THR A 242 -17.53 1.29 10.10
CA THR A 242 -17.70 2.27 11.17
C THR A 242 -18.97 3.10 11.00
N PHE A 243 -19.31 3.49 9.77
CA PHE A 243 -20.52 4.24 9.47
C PHE A 243 -21.78 3.43 9.81
N ASP A 244 -21.88 2.21 9.28
CA ASP A 244 -23.00 1.29 9.51
C ASP A 244 -23.17 1.02 11.00
N LEU A 245 -22.07 0.73 11.71
CA LEU A 245 -22.07 0.52 13.16
C LEU A 245 -22.57 1.78 13.92
N SER A 246 -22.12 2.96 13.51
CA SER A 246 -22.52 4.23 14.12
C SER A 246 -24.00 4.53 13.88
N GLN A 247 -24.50 4.30 12.67
CA GLN A 247 -25.92 4.45 12.36
C GLN A 247 -26.75 3.50 13.23
N HIS A 248 -26.30 2.25 13.37
CA HIS A 248 -27.00 1.26 14.16
C HIS A 248 -27.06 1.65 15.65
N VAL A 249 -25.98 2.21 16.20
CA VAL A 249 -25.97 2.77 17.57
C VAL A 249 -26.92 3.96 17.71
N VAL A 250 -26.85 4.93 16.79
CA VAL A 250 -27.71 6.14 16.85
C VAL A 250 -29.20 5.81 16.73
N GLU A 251 -29.56 4.80 15.94
CA GLU A 251 -30.95 4.36 15.79
C GLU A 251 -31.52 3.66 17.03
N ASN A 252 -30.67 3.08 17.89
CA ASN A 252 -31.08 2.25 19.02
C ASN A 252 -30.81 2.87 20.39
N TYR A 253 -30.02 3.94 20.47
CA TYR A 253 -29.66 4.59 21.73
C TYR A 253 -30.00 6.07 21.72
N ASP A 254 -30.89 6.44 22.66
CA ASP A 254 -31.11 7.83 23.04
C ASP A 254 -30.28 8.17 24.27
N VAL A 255 -29.72 9.38 24.31
CA VAL A 255 -29.07 9.93 25.50
C VAL A 255 -29.81 11.16 25.99
N SER A 256 -29.94 11.28 27.31
CA SER A 256 -30.54 12.44 27.98
C SER A 256 -29.49 13.25 28.69
N LEU A 257 -29.60 14.58 28.58
CA LEU A 257 -28.84 15.49 29.42
C LEU A 257 -29.51 15.60 30.79
N GLU A 258 -28.76 15.29 31.82
CA GLU A 258 -29.20 15.32 33.22
C GLU A 258 -28.40 16.35 34.02
N ASN A 259 -28.91 16.68 35.21
CA ASN A 259 -28.24 17.57 36.16
C ASN A 259 -27.83 18.93 35.55
N LEU A 260 -28.66 19.48 34.65
CA LEU A 260 -28.41 20.76 34.01
C LEU A 260 -28.55 21.91 35.02
N GLU A 261 -27.47 22.67 35.20
CA GLU A 261 -27.44 23.88 36.01
C GLU A 261 -26.50 24.92 35.40
N VAL A 262 -26.73 26.20 35.68
CA VAL A 262 -25.77 27.25 35.34
C VAL A 262 -24.49 26.98 36.12
N ASP A 263 -23.32 27.05 35.48
CA ASP A 263 -22.05 26.85 36.16
C ASP A 263 -21.98 27.78 37.38
N PRO A 264 -21.86 27.24 38.60
CA PRO A 264 -21.85 28.04 39.81
C PRO A 264 -20.61 28.92 39.97
N ASP A 265 -19.53 28.66 39.23
CA ASP A 265 -18.26 29.39 39.36
C ASP A 265 -18.29 30.73 38.60
N ASP A 266 -18.64 30.72 37.30
CA ASP A 266 -18.73 31.93 36.47
C ASP A 266 -19.81 31.87 35.37
N GLY A 267 -20.69 30.87 35.38
CA GLY A 267 -21.59 30.60 34.25
C GLY A 267 -22.65 31.68 34.00
N ALA A 268 -22.89 32.58 34.95
CA ALA A 268 -23.77 33.75 34.78
C ALA A 268 -23.01 35.06 34.48
N ASP A 269 -21.68 35.04 34.51
CA ASP A 269 -20.84 36.25 34.43
C ASP A 269 -20.47 36.63 32.99
N HIS A 270 -20.80 35.79 32.00
CA HIS A 270 -20.56 36.10 30.59
C HIS A 270 -21.60 37.06 30.00
N ASP A 271 -21.14 38.10 29.29
CA ASP A 271 -22.01 39.15 28.73
C ASP A 271 -23.07 38.67 27.74
N ARG A 272 -22.86 37.52 27.07
CA ARG A 272 -23.64 37.09 25.89
C ARG A 272 -24.30 35.73 26.00
N PHE A 273 -23.93 34.90 26.97
CA PHE A 273 -24.42 33.54 27.13
C PHE A 273 -24.39 33.13 28.60
N CYS A 274 -25.05 32.02 28.94
CA CYS A 274 -24.85 31.36 30.23
C CYS A 274 -24.09 30.06 29.97
N GLU A 275 -23.06 29.78 30.76
CA GLU A 275 -22.45 28.45 30.77
C GLU A 275 -23.34 27.53 31.59
N ILE A 276 -23.84 26.46 30.98
CA ILE A 276 -24.65 25.42 31.62
C ILE A 276 -23.83 24.14 31.65
N ILE A 277 -23.62 23.61 32.84
CA ILE A 277 -23.00 22.31 33.04
C ILE A 277 -24.07 21.24 33.20
N GLY A 278 -23.72 20.01 32.87
CA GLY A 278 -24.57 18.86 33.11
C GLY A 278 -23.82 17.56 32.94
N THR A 279 -24.58 16.47 32.92
CA THR A 279 -24.06 15.13 32.72
C THR A 279 -24.84 14.39 31.65
N VAL A 280 -24.20 13.47 30.97
CA VAL A 280 -24.82 12.54 30.02
C VAL A 280 -24.24 11.16 30.23
N ASP A 281 -25.10 10.15 30.25
CA ASP A 281 -24.67 8.75 30.31
C ASP A 281 -24.59 8.17 28.89
N PHE A 282 -23.39 7.75 28.48
CA PHE A 282 -23.19 7.05 27.21
C PHE A 282 -23.08 5.54 27.42
N PRO A 283 -23.61 4.72 26.48
CA PRO A 283 -23.29 3.31 26.46
C PRO A 283 -21.81 3.12 26.12
N GLN A 284 -21.17 2.19 26.82
CA GLN A 284 -19.80 1.77 26.57
C GLN A 284 -19.80 0.31 26.17
N PHE A 285 -19.26 0.04 24.98
CA PHE A 285 -19.36 -1.25 24.30
C PHE A 285 -18.08 -2.08 24.37
N GLN A 286 -16.95 -1.49 24.78
CA GLN A 286 -15.69 -2.21 24.91
C GLN A 286 -15.73 -3.17 26.10
N GLN A 287 -15.41 -4.43 25.83
CA GLN A 287 -15.17 -5.43 26.88
C GLN A 287 -14.00 -5.00 27.78
N GLY A 288 -14.10 -5.34 29.06
CA GLY A 288 -13.04 -5.11 30.03
C GLY A 288 -13.02 -3.71 30.64
N THR A 289 -11.89 -3.38 31.24
CA THR A 289 -11.70 -2.11 31.96
C THR A 289 -10.55 -1.29 31.36
N PRO A 290 -10.71 0.04 31.22
CA PRO A 290 -9.63 0.93 30.82
C PRO A 290 -8.38 0.75 31.70
N PRO A 291 -7.15 0.80 31.13
CA PRO A 291 -6.82 1.21 29.76
C PRO A 291 -6.91 0.09 28.69
N PHE A 292 -7.58 -1.03 28.98
CA PHE A 292 -7.80 -2.16 28.05
C PHE A 292 -6.52 -2.87 27.59
N ASP A 293 -5.62 -3.18 28.53
CA ASP A 293 -4.34 -3.82 28.21
C ASP A 293 -4.47 -5.25 27.66
N THR A 294 -5.60 -5.92 27.89
CA THR A 294 -5.84 -7.33 27.50
C THR A 294 -7.19 -7.59 26.83
N GLU A 295 -8.10 -6.61 26.85
CA GLU A 295 -9.46 -6.70 26.28
C GLU A 295 -9.72 -5.43 25.44
N GLY A 296 -10.97 -5.01 25.23
CA GLY A 296 -11.29 -3.74 24.57
C GLY A 296 -11.96 -3.85 23.20
N LEU A 297 -12.20 -5.07 22.71
CA LEU A 297 -13.03 -5.31 21.52
C LEU A 297 -14.53 -5.18 21.85
N PHE A 298 -15.34 -5.01 20.82
CA PHE A 298 -16.80 -5.07 20.93
C PHE A 298 -17.29 -6.52 20.83
N GLU A 299 -18.22 -6.91 21.71
CA GLU A 299 -19.05 -8.09 21.45
C GLU A 299 -20.21 -7.66 20.56
N LEU A 300 -20.38 -8.30 19.40
CA LEU A 300 -21.51 -8.03 18.53
C LEU A 300 -22.64 -9.04 18.80
N GLY A 301 -23.84 -8.52 18.99
CA GLY A 301 -25.08 -9.29 19.05
C GLY A 301 -25.42 -9.94 17.70
N SER A 302 -26.43 -10.80 17.70
CA SER A 302 -26.88 -11.48 16.48
C SER A 302 -27.50 -10.54 15.43
N ASP A 303 -27.85 -9.32 15.83
CA ASP A 303 -28.30 -8.21 15.00
C ASP A 303 -27.15 -7.34 14.48
N GLY A 304 -25.91 -7.59 14.90
CA GLY A 304 -24.74 -6.77 14.59
C GLY A 304 -24.58 -5.55 15.50
N MET A 305 -25.44 -5.36 16.51
CA MET A 305 -25.27 -4.30 17.50
C MET A 305 -24.11 -4.63 18.45
N PRO A 306 -23.29 -3.64 18.83
CA PRO A 306 -22.38 -3.82 19.92
C PRO A 306 -23.18 -3.97 21.23
N ILE A 307 -22.87 -5.01 22.00
CA ILE A 307 -23.54 -5.29 23.27
C ILE A 307 -23.01 -4.31 24.33
N GLU A 308 -23.91 -3.53 24.93
CA GLU A 308 -23.58 -2.60 26.02
C GLU A 308 -22.94 -3.35 27.19
N GLN A 309 -21.73 -2.95 27.57
CA GLN A 309 -20.97 -3.55 28.68
C GLN A 309 -21.20 -2.79 29.98
N ARG A 310 -21.32 -1.45 29.88
CA ARG A 310 -21.60 -0.52 30.99
C ARG A 310 -22.07 0.83 30.47
N LYS A 311 -22.43 1.72 31.39
CA LYS A 311 -22.60 3.16 31.11
C LYS A 311 -21.45 3.97 31.67
N GLU A 312 -21.06 5.00 30.95
CA GLU A 312 -20.06 5.98 31.40
C GLU A 312 -20.68 7.37 31.41
N THR A 313 -20.63 8.03 32.57
CA THR A 313 -21.13 9.40 32.75
C THR A 313 -20.07 10.40 32.32
N ALA A 314 -20.36 11.20 31.30
CA ALA A 314 -19.54 12.32 30.86
C ALA A 314 -20.12 13.64 31.39
N LYS A 315 -19.24 14.57 31.75
CA LYS A 315 -19.62 15.96 31.98
C LYS A 315 -19.76 16.67 30.64
N ILE A 316 -20.76 17.52 30.51
CA ILE A 316 -20.97 18.37 29.34
C ILE A 316 -21.05 19.83 29.74
N VAL A 317 -20.70 20.70 28.80
CA VAL A 317 -20.77 22.16 28.92
C VAL A 317 -21.53 22.68 27.70
N ILE A 318 -22.49 23.59 27.94
CA ILE A 318 -23.31 24.24 26.91
C ILE A 318 -23.14 25.75 27.07
N THR A 319 -22.78 26.45 25.99
CA THR A 319 -22.56 27.91 25.93
C THR A 319 -23.33 28.53 24.77
#